data_AF-F3ZG63-F1
#
_entry.id   AF-F3ZG63-F1
#
_cell.length_a   1.000
_cell.length_b   1.000
_cell.length_c   1.000
_cell.angle_alpha   90.00
_cell.angle_beta   90.00
_cell.angle_gamma   90.00
#
_symmetry.space_group_name_H-M   'P 1'
#
loop_
_entity.id
_entity.type
_entity.pdbx_description
1 polymer ?
#
loop_
_entity_poly.entity_id
_entity_poly.type
_entity_poly.pdbx_seq_one_letter_code
_entity_poly.pdbx_strand_id
1 'polypeptide(L)'
;MHAALWLVVTLGGLAVEYLLLTAEFIAWVQVLIYVGSVVVLLLFGLMLTRAPIGRSDDADSRNRPLAAAVALLAAAGLVWVVTDAFRTTYIHLDGAHPQGTTAVTGAFLFRHWVLPFEALSVLLLAALVGAIVLSRRRDDGGTPPRKPKPRPRTRAGTARGAGTSRTGAGTFRTGTSRKAAGTSPTGTSPTGTSPTGTDTPPQAPRPEESR
;
A
#
# COMPACT_ATOMS: atom_id res chain seq x y z
N MET A 1 -5.16 1.23 -8.13
CA MET A 1 -6.21 2.03 -8.80
C MET A 1 -7.60 1.39 -8.67
N HIS A 2 -7.78 0.11 -9.03
CA HIS A 2 -9.09 -0.55 -8.92
C HIS A 2 -9.74 -0.41 -7.53
N ALA A 3 -9.01 -0.61 -6.43
CA ALA A 3 -9.54 -0.45 -5.07
C ALA A 3 -10.07 0.98 -4.78
N ALA A 4 -9.41 2.01 -5.30
CA ALA A 4 -9.85 3.39 -5.11
C ALA A 4 -11.08 3.73 -5.96
N LEU A 5 -11.23 3.12 -7.14
CA LEU A 5 -12.46 3.22 -7.93
C LEU A 5 -13.64 2.53 -7.23
N TRP A 6 -13.42 1.34 -6.66
CA TRP A 6 -14.43 0.66 -5.86
C TRP A 6 -14.87 1.48 -4.64
N LEU A 7 -13.95 2.21 -3.99
CA LEU A 7 -14.30 3.14 -2.90
C LEU A 7 -15.25 4.25 -3.35
N VAL A 8 -15.04 4.84 -4.54
CA VAL A 8 -15.97 5.84 -5.12
C VAL A 8 -17.36 5.25 -5.26
N VAL A 9 -17.46 4.03 -5.80
CA VAL A 9 -18.74 3.32 -6.00
C VAL A 9 -19.44 3.09 -4.66
N THR A 10 -18.72 2.63 -3.63
CA THR A 10 -19.31 2.40 -2.31
C THR A 10 -19.80 3.70 -1.65
N LEU A 11 -19.02 4.78 -1.70
CA LEU A 11 -19.40 6.07 -1.12
C LEU A 11 -20.53 6.75 -1.90
N GLY A 12 -20.58 6.57 -3.22
CA GLY A 12 -21.71 6.99 -4.05
C GLY A 12 -22.98 6.21 -3.74
N GLY A 13 -22.86 4.88 -3.52
CA GLY A 13 -23.97 4.05 -3.05
C GLY A 13 -24.52 4.52 -1.70
N LEU A 14 -23.66 4.89 -0.75
CA LEU A 14 -24.09 5.49 0.53
C LEU A 14 -24.82 6.82 0.34
N ALA A 15 -24.41 7.65 -0.62
CA ALA A 15 -25.12 8.90 -0.91
C ALA A 15 -26.54 8.62 -1.43
N VAL A 16 -26.71 7.59 -2.26
CA VAL A 16 -28.03 7.14 -2.72
C VAL A 16 -28.85 6.61 -1.55
N GLU A 17 -28.27 5.79 -0.66
CA GLU A 17 -28.95 5.30 0.56
C GLU A 17 -29.45 6.46 1.43
N TYR A 18 -28.64 7.51 1.64
CA TYR A 18 -29.08 8.70 2.37
C TYR A 18 -30.24 9.42 1.68
N LEU A 19 -30.28 9.45 0.35
CA LEU A 19 -31.39 10.04 -0.39
C LEU A 19 -32.67 9.21 -0.24
N LEU A 20 -32.55 7.87 -0.26
CA LEU A 20 -33.65 6.94 0.00
C LEU A 20 -34.20 7.10 1.43
N LEU A 21 -33.34 7.39 2.40
CA LEU A 21 -33.69 7.69 3.79
C LEU A 21 -34.20 9.12 3.99
N THR A 22 -34.47 9.88 2.92
CA THR A 22 -34.90 11.29 2.95
C THR A 22 -33.91 12.25 3.64
N ALA A 23 -32.65 11.84 3.80
CA ALA A 23 -31.57 12.63 4.39
C ALA A 23 -30.81 13.44 3.32
N GLU A 24 -31.53 14.32 2.63
CA GLU A 24 -31.02 15.06 1.46
C GLU A 24 -29.76 15.87 1.75
N PHE A 25 -29.74 16.64 2.85
CA PHE A 25 -28.58 17.47 3.19
C PHE A 25 -27.32 16.61 3.38
N ILE A 26 -27.44 15.47 4.06
CA ILE A 26 -26.33 14.56 4.31
C ILE A 26 -25.89 13.88 3.01
N ALA A 27 -26.81 13.52 2.11
CA ALA A 27 -26.49 12.98 0.80
C ALA A 27 -25.62 13.96 -0.02
N TRP A 28 -25.97 15.25 -0.06
CA TRP A 28 -25.16 16.25 -0.75
C TRP A 28 -23.79 16.44 -0.11
N VAL A 29 -23.70 16.50 1.22
CA VAL A 29 -22.43 16.58 1.95
C VAL A 29 -21.55 15.35 1.67
N GLN A 30 -22.16 14.16 1.59
CA GLN A 30 -21.48 12.90 1.25
C GLN A 30 -20.77 13.01 -0.11
N VAL A 31 -21.48 13.50 -1.13
CA VAL A 31 -20.91 13.67 -2.46
C VAL A 31 -19.84 14.77 -2.47
N LEU A 32 -20.12 15.94 -1.93
CA LEU A 32 -19.23 17.10 -2.01
C LEU A 32 -17.91 16.89 -1.25
N ILE A 33 -17.97 16.36 -0.02
CA ILE A 33 -16.79 16.25 0.84
C ILE A 33 -16.08 14.91 0.61
N TYR A 34 -16.80 13.79 0.70
CA TYR A 34 -16.13 12.48 0.62
C TYR A 34 -15.72 12.16 -0.81
N VAL A 35 -16.65 12.19 -1.75
CA VAL A 35 -16.34 11.87 -3.15
C VAL A 35 -15.56 13.01 -3.80
N GLY A 36 -16.02 14.25 -3.63
CA GLY A 36 -15.46 15.43 -4.31
C GLY A 36 -14.10 15.88 -3.80
N SER A 37 -13.83 15.77 -2.49
CA SER A 37 -12.61 16.29 -1.88
C SER A 37 -11.67 15.18 -1.43
N VAL A 38 -12.12 14.30 -0.53
CA VAL A 38 -11.25 13.29 0.11
C VAL A 38 -10.77 12.24 -0.89
N VAL A 39 -11.70 11.66 -1.66
CA VAL A 39 -11.35 10.62 -2.63
C VAL A 39 -10.52 11.19 -3.78
N VAL A 40 -10.84 12.39 -4.28
CA VAL A 40 -10.02 13.04 -5.32
C VAL A 40 -8.60 13.30 -4.81
N LEU A 41 -8.45 13.82 -3.58
CA LEU A 41 -7.13 14.02 -2.96
C LEU A 41 -6.38 12.70 -2.80
N LEU A 42 -7.06 11.63 -2.38
CA LEU A 42 -6.49 10.29 -2.26
C LEU A 42 -6.06 9.74 -3.62
N LEU A 43 -6.89 9.87 -4.65
CA LEU A 43 -6.56 9.44 -6.01
C LEU A 43 -5.35 10.20 -6.54
N PHE A 44 -5.31 11.52 -6.36
CA PHE A 44 -4.17 12.34 -6.75
C PHE A 44 -2.90 11.93 -6.01
N GLY A 45 -2.97 11.76 -4.69
CA GLY A 45 -1.85 11.30 -3.87
C GLY A 45 -1.35 9.90 -4.28
N LEU A 46 -2.26 8.95 -4.51
CA LEU A 46 -1.92 7.61 -4.97
C LEU A 46 -1.34 7.60 -6.40
N MET A 47 -1.80 8.50 -7.28
CA MET A 47 -1.24 8.65 -8.63
C MET A 47 0.16 9.24 -8.62
N LEU A 48 0.43 10.22 -7.75
CA LEU A 48 1.75 10.83 -7.61
C LEU A 48 2.76 9.90 -6.92
N THR A 49 2.29 8.96 -6.12
CA THR A 49 3.17 8.04 -5.39
C THR A 49 3.52 6.84 -6.25
N ARG A 50 4.81 6.62 -6.49
CA ARG A 50 5.29 5.42 -7.21
C ARG A 50 5.25 4.20 -6.28
N ALA A 51 4.10 3.56 -6.18
CA ALA A 51 3.96 2.30 -5.45
C ALA A 51 4.70 1.17 -6.21
N PRO A 52 5.54 0.35 -5.54
CA PRO A 52 6.09 -0.86 -6.13
C PRO A 52 4.94 -1.78 -6.58
N ILE A 53 4.85 -2.04 -7.87
CA ILE A 53 3.80 -2.90 -8.44
C ILE A 53 4.33 -4.34 -8.43
N GLY A 54 3.86 -5.16 -7.50
CA GLY A 54 4.20 -6.58 -7.40
C GLY A 54 3.68 -7.21 -6.10
N ARG A 55 3.48 -8.54 -6.08
CA ARG A 55 3.30 -9.27 -4.81
C ARG A 55 4.64 -9.20 -4.08
N SER A 56 4.71 -8.44 -3.00
CA SER A 56 5.79 -8.58 -2.04
C SER A 56 5.39 -9.67 -1.06
N ASP A 57 6.22 -10.70 -0.91
CA ASP A 57 6.04 -11.72 0.13
C ASP A 57 6.02 -11.10 1.54
N ASP A 58 6.58 -9.89 1.68
CA ASP A 58 6.57 -9.10 2.90
C ASP A 58 5.22 -8.39 3.19
N ALA A 59 4.41 -8.11 2.15
CA ALA A 59 3.03 -7.62 2.32
C ALA A 59 1.99 -8.75 2.34
N ASP A 60 2.39 -9.96 1.93
CA ASP A 60 1.57 -11.16 1.93
C ASP A 60 1.85 -12.02 3.17
N SER A 61 1.26 -11.62 4.29
CA SER A 61 1.37 -12.41 5.51
C SER A 61 0.62 -13.74 5.40
N ARG A 62 1.26 -14.84 5.82
CA ARG A 62 0.64 -16.16 5.99
C ARG A 62 -0.60 -16.15 6.91
N ASN A 63 -0.84 -15.05 7.62
CA ASN A 63 -1.98 -14.84 8.51
C ASN A 63 -3.26 -14.38 7.78
N ARG A 64 -3.25 -14.22 6.44
CA ARG A 64 -4.46 -13.90 5.64
C ARG A 64 -5.71 -14.73 5.98
N PRO A 65 -5.68 -16.07 6.10
CA PRO A 65 -6.87 -16.83 6.45
C PRO A 65 -7.38 -16.51 7.86
N LEU A 66 -6.48 -16.26 8.81
CA LEU A 66 -6.85 -15.84 10.16
C LEU A 66 -7.47 -14.44 10.15
N ALA A 67 -6.87 -13.50 9.42
CA ALA A 67 -7.40 -12.15 9.26
C ALA A 67 -8.79 -12.16 8.58
N ALA A 68 -8.99 -13.01 7.56
CA ALA A 68 -10.27 -13.19 6.91
C ALA A 68 -11.31 -13.81 7.86
N ALA A 69 -10.93 -14.80 8.67
CA ALA A 69 -11.81 -15.39 9.67
C ALA A 69 -12.25 -14.35 10.72
N VAL A 70 -11.32 -13.53 11.21
CA VAL A 70 -11.63 -12.45 12.16
C VAL A 70 -12.53 -11.39 11.53
N ALA A 71 -12.25 -10.98 10.28
CA ALA A 71 -13.09 -10.02 9.57
C ALA A 71 -14.51 -10.55 9.34
N LEU A 72 -14.65 -11.83 8.96
CA LEU A 72 -15.96 -12.48 8.78
C LEU A 72 -16.70 -12.63 10.10
N LEU A 73 -16.01 -13.03 11.18
CA LEU A 73 -16.61 -13.15 12.51
C LEU A 73 -17.09 -11.78 13.01
N ALA A 74 -16.27 -10.74 12.84
CA ALA A 74 -16.65 -9.37 13.20
C ALA A 74 -17.84 -8.87 12.36
N ALA A 75 -17.85 -9.11 11.04
CA ALA A 75 -18.95 -8.73 10.17
C ALA A 75 -20.24 -9.49 10.51
N ALA A 76 -20.16 -10.81 10.71
CA ALA A 76 -21.31 -11.63 11.10
C ALA A 76 -21.84 -11.24 12.48
N GLY A 77 -20.94 -10.97 13.44
CA GLY A 77 -21.30 -10.46 14.77
C GLY A 77 -22.00 -9.11 14.69
N LEU A 78 -21.50 -8.17 13.89
CA LEU A 78 -22.15 -6.88 13.67
C LEU A 78 -23.54 -7.05 13.05
N VAL A 79 -23.67 -7.86 11.99
CA VAL A 79 -24.96 -8.13 11.33
C VAL A 79 -25.94 -8.79 12.31
N TRP A 80 -25.47 -9.75 13.11
CA TRP A 80 -26.29 -10.41 14.11
C TRP A 80 -26.78 -9.44 15.19
N VAL A 81 -25.88 -8.63 15.77
CA VAL A 81 -26.24 -7.63 16.79
C VAL A 81 -27.22 -6.60 16.24
N VAL A 82 -26.99 -6.09 15.03
CA VAL A 82 -27.89 -5.11 14.40
C VAL A 82 -29.24 -5.75 14.12
N THR A 83 -29.28 -6.94 13.53
CA THR A 83 -30.54 -7.61 13.23
C THR A 83 -31.31 -7.94 14.50
N ASP A 84 -30.65 -8.44 15.54
CA ASP A 84 -31.28 -8.76 16.82
C ASP A 84 -31.82 -7.50 17.52
N ALA A 85 -31.05 -6.40 17.52
CA ALA A 85 -31.46 -5.13 18.12
C ALA A 85 -32.67 -4.51 17.41
N PHE A 86 -32.77 -4.63 16.08
CA PHE A 86 -33.81 -3.96 15.30
C PHE A 86 -34.95 -4.88 14.84
N ARG A 87 -34.91 -6.20 15.10
CA ARG A 87 -35.93 -7.16 14.61
C ARG A 87 -37.36 -6.89 15.08
N THR A 88 -37.54 -6.21 16.22
CA THR A 88 -38.85 -5.89 16.79
C THR A 88 -39.22 -4.40 16.65
N THR A 89 -38.35 -3.62 16.01
CA THR A 89 -38.53 -2.18 15.88
C THR A 89 -39.37 -1.87 14.64
N TYR A 90 -40.55 -1.31 14.86
CA TYR A 90 -41.40 -0.80 13.79
C TYR A 90 -41.21 0.72 13.66
N ILE A 91 -40.64 1.14 12.54
CA ILE A 91 -40.51 2.56 12.22
C ILE A 91 -41.85 3.02 11.64
N HIS A 92 -42.57 3.85 12.38
CA HIS A 92 -43.78 4.49 11.87
C HIS A 92 -43.37 5.64 10.96
N LEU A 93 -43.62 5.50 9.66
CA LEU A 93 -43.35 6.55 8.65
C LEU A 93 -44.44 7.65 8.63
N ASP A 94 -45.34 7.67 9.63
CA ASP A 94 -46.53 8.52 9.65
C ASP A 94 -46.28 10.00 9.98
N GLY A 95 -45.02 10.38 10.20
CA GLY A 95 -44.61 11.76 10.43
C GLY A 95 -43.87 12.31 9.22
N ALA A 96 -44.58 13.02 8.34
CA ALA A 96 -43.97 13.88 7.32
C ALA A 96 -43.30 15.10 8.00
N HIS A 97 -42.28 14.86 8.81
CA HIS A 97 -41.37 15.89 9.27
C HIS A 97 -40.16 15.89 8.35
N PRO A 98 -39.84 17.01 7.68
CA PRO A 98 -38.67 17.13 6.81
C PRO A 98 -37.36 17.16 7.62
N GLN A 99 -37.07 16.12 8.40
CA GLN A 99 -35.91 16.05 9.29
C GLN A 99 -34.58 16.04 8.53
N GLY A 100 -34.60 15.62 7.26
CA GLY A 100 -33.41 15.63 6.40
C GLY A 100 -33.17 16.94 5.63
N THR A 101 -34.00 17.97 5.85
CA THR A 101 -33.84 19.25 5.15
C THR A 101 -32.68 20.07 5.72
N THR A 102 -32.09 20.89 4.86
CA THR A 102 -31.01 21.83 5.21
C THR A 102 -31.45 22.81 6.29
N ALA A 103 -32.70 23.28 6.26
CA ALA A 103 -33.21 24.24 7.23
C ALA A 103 -33.26 23.67 8.65
N VAL A 104 -33.79 22.46 8.81
CA VAL A 104 -33.87 21.78 10.12
C VAL A 104 -32.47 21.45 10.63
N THR A 105 -31.63 20.88 9.79
CA THR A 105 -30.26 20.49 10.17
C THR A 105 -29.42 21.71 10.55
N GLY A 106 -29.50 22.80 9.79
CA GLY A 106 -28.80 24.04 10.08
C GLY A 106 -29.27 24.68 11.39
N ALA A 107 -30.58 24.71 11.64
CA ALA A 107 -31.13 25.23 12.90
C ALA A 107 -30.62 24.41 14.11
N PHE A 108 -30.56 23.09 13.99
CA PHE A 108 -30.04 22.23 15.06
C PHE A 108 -28.55 22.43 15.28
N LEU A 109 -27.76 22.53 14.21
CA LEU A 109 -26.31 22.73 14.25
C LEU A 109 -25.95 24.05 14.94
N PHE A 110 -26.59 25.15 14.55
CA PHE A 110 -26.26 26.49 15.07
C PHE A 110 -26.98 26.87 16.36
N ARG A 111 -27.97 26.11 16.82
CA ARG A 111 -28.62 26.37 18.13
C ARG A 111 -28.15 25.43 19.23
N HIS A 112 -28.05 24.14 18.95
CA HIS A 112 -27.71 23.13 19.96
C HIS A 112 -26.24 22.70 19.90
N TRP A 113 -25.61 22.79 18.73
CA TRP A 113 -24.25 22.28 18.48
C TRP A 113 -23.21 23.36 18.16
N VAL A 114 -23.39 24.57 18.71
CA VAL A 114 -22.44 25.68 18.53
C VAL A 114 -21.03 25.34 19.00
N LEU A 115 -20.89 24.73 20.19
CA LEU A 115 -19.57 24.43 20.75
C LEU A 115 -18.80 23.43 19.87
N PRO A 116 -19.40 22.31 19.40
CA PRO A 116 -18.72 21.42 18.47
C PRO A 116 -18.47 22.04 17.09
N PHE A 117 -19.35 22.91 16.60
CA PHE A 117 -19.13 23.65 15.36
C PHE A 117 -17.92 24.59 15.45
N GLU A 118 -17.75 25.29 16.56
CA GLU A 118 -16.60 26.16 16.82
C GLU A 118 -15.31 25.33 16.90
N ALA A 119 -15.33 24.21 17.63
CA ALA A 119 -14.20 23.29 17.70
C ALA A 119 -13.80 22.74 16.32
N LEU A 120 -14.77 22.37 15.48
CA LEU A 120 -14.52 21.96 14.09
C LEU A 120 -13.92 23.09 13.25
N SER A 121 -14.36 24.34 13.45
CA SER A 121 -13.82 25.50 12.72
C SER A 121 -12.34 25.72 13.06
N VAL A 122 -11.98 25.64 14.35
CA VAL A 122 -10.59 25.71 14.80
C VAL A 122 -9.79 24.51 14.29
N LEU A 123 -10.38 23.31 14.28
CA LEU A 123 -9.74 22.10 13.74
C LEU A 123 -9.45 22.23 12.24
N LEU A 124 -10.38 22.76 11.44
CA LEU A 124 -10.21 23.00 10.01
C LEU A 124 -9.14 24.06 9.74
N LEU A 125 -9.12 25.14 10.54
CA LEU A 125 -8.06 26.15 10.48
C LEU A 125 -6.69 25.52 10.79
N ALA A 126 -6.60 24.72 11.86
CA ALA A 126 -5.38 24.03 12.25
C ALA A 126 -4.92 23.05 11.16
N ALA A 127 -5.85 22.33 10.52
CA ALA A 127 -5.54 21.44 9.41
C ALA A 127 -5.00 22.19 8.19
N LEU A 128 -5.60 23.33 7.83
CA LEU A 128 -5.12 24.19 6.74
C LEU A 128 -3.70 24.70 7.02
N VAL A 129 -3.46 25.25 8.22
CA VAL A 129 -2.13 25.71 8.64
C VAL A 129 -1.14 24.54 8.63
N GLY A 130 -1.54 23.37 9.15
CA GLY A 130 -0.73 22.16 9.14
C GLY A 130 -0.34 21.72 7.73
N ALA A 131 -1.28 21.72 6.78
CA ALA A 131 -1.02 21.41 5.38
C ALA A 131 -0.05 22.42 4.74
N ILE A 132 -0.22 23.72 4.99
CA ILE A 132 0.68 24.77 4.47
C ILE A 132 2.09 24.59 5.04
N VAL A 133 2.22 24.42 6.36
CA VAL A 133 3.53 24.24 7.02
C VAL A 133 4.23 22.98 6.52
N LEU A 134 3.50 21.87 6.34
CA LEU A 134 4.04 20.63 5.80
C LEU A 134 4.44 20.75 4.32
N SER A 135 3.68 21.51 3.53
CA SER A 135 3.96 21.72 2.11
C SER A 135 5.15 22.66 1.87
N ARG A 136 5.51 23.50 2.84
CA ARG A 136 6.70 24.37 2.75
C ARG A 136 7.97 23.53 2.86
N ARG A 137 8.58 23.22 1.72
CA ARG A 137 9.93 22.68 1.68
C ARG A 137 10.91 23.73 2.22
N ARG A 138 11.83 23.29 3.08
CA ARG A 138 12.96 24.11 3.53
C ARG A 138 14.03 24.04 2.44
N ASP A 139 14.25 25.14 1.75
CA ASP A 139 15.38 25.29 0.81
C ASP A 139 16.71 25.59 1.53
N ASP A 140 16.79 25.24 2.83
CA ASP A 140 17.94 25.50 3.68
C ASP A 140 18.90 24.30 3.64
N GLY A 141 19.59 24.12 2.51
CA GLY A 141 20.50 23.00 2.36
C GLY A 141 21.42 23.04 1.14
N GLY A 142 21.61 24.21 0.52
CA GLY A 142 22.70 24.41 -0.43
C GLY A 142 24.02 24.23 0.30
N THR A 143 24.61 23.04 0.23
CA THR A 143 25.98 22.81 0.70
C THR A 143 26.87 23.83 0.00
N PRO A 144 27.57 24.73 0.73
CA PRO A 144 28.42 25.72 0.10
C PRO A 144 29.45 25.00 -0.80
N PRO A 145 29.77 25.55 -1.99
CA PRO A 145 30.64 24.88 -2.95
C PRO A 145 31.95 24.48 -2.28
N ARG A 146 32.15 23.16 -2.15
CA ARG A 146 33.39 22.59 -1.61
C ARG A 146 34.53 23.05 -2.52
N LYS A 147 35.37 23.97 -2.03
CA LYS A 147 36.60 24.38 -2.73
C LYS A 147 37.42 23.12 -3.05
N PRO A 148 37.82 22.90 -4.31
CA PRO A 148 38.57 21.71 -4.68
C PRO A 148 39.91 21.69 -3.93
N LYS A 149 40.15 20.58 -3.21
CA LYS A 149 41.41 20.32 -2.50
C LYS A 149 42.55 20.26 -3.54
N PRO A 150 43.61 21.07 -3.42
CA PRO A 150 44.74 21.00 -4.35
C PRO A 150 45.35 19.60 -4.29
N ARG A 151 45.33 18.87 -5.41
CA ARG A 151 46.04 17.60 -5.52
C ARG A 151 47.55 17.87 -5.47
N PRO A 152 48.33 17.12 -4.68
CA PRO A 152 49.79 17.22 -4.74
C PRO A 152 50.23 16.88 -6.16
N ARG A 153 50.95 17.79 -6.81
CA ARG A 153 51.63 17.49 -8.07
C ARG A 153 52.72 16.47 -7.76
N THR A 154 52.47 15.20 -8.06
CA THR A 154 53.51 14.19 -8.13
C THR A 154 54.51 14.66 -9.18
N ARG A 155 55.64 15.19 -8.71
CA ARG A 155 56.75 15.62 -9.53
C ARG A 155 57.29 14.34 -10.18
N ALA A 156 57.00 14.15 -11.47
CA ALA A 156 57.58 13.09 -12.26
C ALA A 156 59.10 13.28 -12.25
N GLY A 157 59.77 12.49 -11.42
CA GLY A 157 61.22 12.41 -11.36
C GLY A 157 61.73 11.78 -12.64
N THR A 158 62.58 12.52 -13.31
CA THR A 158 63.46 12.09 -14.39
C THR A 158 64.27 10.88 -13.93
N ALA A 159 64.00 9.69 -14.47
CA ALA A 159 64.90 8.54 -14.38
C ALA A 159 65.31 8.15 -15.80
N ARG A 160 66.58 8.41 -16.08
CA ARG A 160 67.27 8.26 -17.35
C ARG A 160 68.23 7.07 -17.21
N GLY A 161 68.12 6.08 -18.11
CA GLY A 161 69.08 4.98 -18.32
C GLY A 161 69.06 3.88 -17.25
N ALA A 162 69.43 2.61 -17.50
CA ALA A 162 69.94 1.90 -18.66
C ALA A 162 69.93 0.38 -18.31
N GLY A 163 70.00 -0.52 -19.30
CA GLY A 163 70.64 -1.83 -19.09
C GLY A 163 69.83 -3.10 -19.40
N THR A 164 69.94 -3.54 -20.65
CA THR A 164 69.93 -4.90 -21.22
C THR A 164 70.13 -6.10 -20.26
N SER A 165 69.28 -7.13 -20.38
CA SER A 165 69.73 -8.54 -20.46
C SER A 165 68.63 -9.44 -21.03
N ARG A 166 69.09 -10.45 -21.75
CA ARG A 166 68.39 -11.31 -22.70
C ARG A 166 68.22 -12.71 -22.08
N THR A 167 67.25 -13.47 -22.60
CA THR A 167 67.22 -14.94 -22.69
C THR A 167 66.65 -15.74 -21.50
N GLY A 168 65.64 -16.57 -21.79
CA GLY A 168 65.26 -17.71 -20.94
C GLY A 168 63.85 -18.25 -21.22
N ALA A 169 63.72 -19.11 -22.23
CA ALA A 169 62.53 -19.91 -22.49
C ALA A 169 62.28 -20.95 -21.39
N GLY A 170 61.01 -21.29 -21.11
CA GLY A 170 60.69 -22.37 -20.18
C GLY A 170 59.23 -22.42 -19.75
N THR A 171 58.37 -22.93 -20.64
CA THR A 171 56.98 -23.33 -20.39
C THR A 171 56.94 -24.37 -19.26
N PHE A 172 56.12 -24.18 -18.21
CA PHE A 172 55.27 -25.25 -17.68
C PHE A 172 54.14 -24.69 -16.79
N ARG A 173 52.96 -25.23 -17.05
CA ARG A 173 51.64 -24.80 -16.60
C ARG A 173 51.22 -25.69 -15.43
N THR A 174 50.89 -25.13 -14.27
CA THR A 174 50.33 -25.92 -13.16
C THR A 174 49.31 -25.13 -12.34
N GLY A 175 48.09 -25.67 -12.30
CA GLY A 175 47.29 -25.75 -11.08
C GLY A 175 46.51 -24.52 -10.64
N THR A 176 45.34 -24.30 -11.26
CA THR A 176 44.23 -23.59 -10.61
C THR A 176 43.74 -24.36 -9.38
N SER A 177 43.84 -23.78 -8.18
CA SER A 177 43.08 -24.24 -7.01
C SER A 177 42.23 -23.08 -6.49
N ARG A 178 40.93 -23.20 -6.79
CA ARG A 178 39.85 -22.28 -6.43
C ARG A 178 39.37 -22.67 -5.03
N LYS A 179 39.62 -21.82 -4.03
CA LYS A 179 39.15 -21.99 -2.66
C LYS A 179 37.78 -21.31 -2.48
N ALA A 180 36.73 -22.11 -2.41
CA ALA A 180 35.39 -21.78 -1.91
C ALA A 180 34.91 -23.04 -1.15
N ALA A 181 34.76 -23.01 0.17
CA ALA A 181 33.59 -22.57 0.95
C ALA A 181 32.75 -23.77 1.43
N GLY A 182 32.32 -23.73 2.70
CA GLY A 182 31.29 -24.60 3.31
C GLY A 182 31.84 -25.61 4.32
N THR A 183 31.76 -25.39 5.64
CA THR A 183 30.64 -25.63 6.59
C THR A 183 30.26 -27.10 6.82
N SER A 184 30.72 -27.61 7.97
CA SER A 184 30.13 -28.55 8.95
C SER A 184 29.50 -29.88 8.50
N PRO A 185 29.92 -31.02 9.09
CA PRO A 185 29.12 -32.25 9.17
C PRO A 185 28.53 -32.44 10.58
N THR A 186 27.33 -33.00 10.74
CA THR A 186 26.91 -33.90 11.86
C THR A 186 25.45 -34.36 11.68
N GLY A 187 25.21 -35.67 11.81
CA GLY A 187 23.95 -36.25 12.33
C GLY A 187 23.06 -36.97 11.30
N THR A 188 23.35 -38.22 10.92
CA THR A 188 22.68 -39.48 11.35
C THR A 188 21.14 -39.47 11.47
N SER A 189 20.47 -40.21 10.58
CA SER A 189 19.59 -41.36 10.89
C SER A 189 19.10 -42.03 9.59
N PRO A 190 19.09 -43.38 9.48
CA PRO A 190 18.55 -44.11 8.34
C PRO A 190 17.27 -44.87 8.71
N THR A 191 16.17 -44.71 7.95
CA THR A 191 15.05 -45.67 8.00
C THR A 191 14.25 -45.64 6.68
N GLY A 192 14.03 -46.81 6.09
CA GLY A 192 12.79 -47.08 5.36
C GLY A 192 12.88 -47.31 3.85
N THR A 193 13.12 -48.57 3.50
CA THR A 193 12.80 -49.28 2.25
C THR A 193 11.48 -48.88 1.56
N SER A 194 11.52 -48.63 0.24
CA SER A 194 11.03 -49.57 -0.79
C SER A 194 10.96 -48.92 -2.20
N PRO A 195 11.32 -49.65 -3.27
CA PRO A 195 11.25 -49.17 -4.65
C PRO A 195 9.96 -49.64 -5.33
N THR A 196 9.37 -48.83 -6.20
CA THR A 196 8.64 -49.33 -7.39
C THR A 196 8.61 -48.19 -8.41
N GLY A 197 9.47 -48.30 -9.40
CA GLY A 197 9.32 -47.55 -10.64
C GLY A 197 8.29 -48.23 -11.53
N THR A 198 7.54 -47.43 -12.26
CA THR A 198 7.11 -47.76 -13.61
C THR A 198 7.05 -46.47 -14.41
N ASP A 199 8.08 -46.29 -15.23
CA ASP A 199 8.04 -45.50 -16.45
C ASP A 199 6.86 -45.94 -17.34
N THR A 200 6.17 -44.99 -17.96
CA THR A 200 5.71 -45.09 -19.37
C THR A 200 5.38 -43.68 -19.90
N PRO A 201 5.87 -43.27 -21.09
CA PRO A 201 5.84 -41.89 -21.58
C PRO A 201 4.74 -41.71 -22.68
N PRO A 202 4.76 -40.68 -23.58
CA PRO A 202 3.60 -39.83 -23.89
C PRO A 202 2.84 -40.24 -25.17
N GLN A 203 1.54 -39.90 -25.27
CA GLN A 203 0.83 -39.89 -26.56
C GLN A 203 -0.12 -38.69 -26.71
N ALA A 204 -0.16 -38.21 -27.95
CA ALA A 204 -0.58 -36.89 -28.41
C ALA A 204 -2.05 -36.93 -28.97
N PRO A 205 -2.55 -35.88 -29.68
CA PRO A 205 -3.93 -35.36 -29.57
C PRO A 205 -4.92 -35.88 -30.64
N ARG A 206 -6.23 -35.61 -30.46
CA ARG A 206 -7.29 -35.40 -31.49
C ARG A 206 -8.72 -35.43 -30.86
N PRO A 207 -9.82 -35.08 -31.58
CA PRO A 207 -10.26 -33.75 -31.99
C PRO A 207 -11.73 -33.47 -31.59
N GLU A 208 -12.26 -32.33 -32.04
CA GLU A 208 -13.64 -31.83 -32.06
C GLU A 208 -14.81 -32.81 -31.81
N GLU A 209 -15.80 -32.36 -31.02
CA GLU A 209 -17.19 -32.67 -31.31
C GLU A 209 -18.10 -31.47 -31.02
N SER A 210 -18.93 -31.20 -32.01
CA SER A 210 -19.93 -30.16 -32.15
C SER A 210 -21.17 -30.43 -31.30
N ARG A 211 -21.77 -29.36 -30.75
CA ARG A 211 -23.22 -29.12 -30.73
C ARG A 211 -23.55 -27.75 -30.20
#